data_AF-A0A2P4SIU3-F1
#
_entry.id   AF-A0A2P4SIU3-F1
#
_cell.length_a   1.000
_cell.length_b   1.000
_cell.length_c   1.000
_cell.angle_alpha   90.00
_cell.angle_beta   90.00
_cell.angle_gamma   90.00
#
_symmetry.space_group_name_H-M   'P 1'
#
loop_
_entity.id
_entity.type
_entity.pdbx_description
1 polymer ?
#
loop_
_entity_poly.entity_id
_entity_poly.type
_entity_poly.pdbx_seq_one_letter_code
_entity_poly.pdbx_strand_id
1 'polypeptide(L)'
;MQAVLSSDFSFAQFRYLQRLLLVHGRWSYIRMCKFLKYFFYKNFAFTLVHFWYGFFSGFSAQTVYDQWFITLYNLMYTSLPVLGMSLFDQDVDDRWSLLFPQLYVPGQQNLYFNKIVFVKCMLQGIYSSLILFFIPYGAMYNTMRSDGKAIADYQSFALMAQTCLLIVVSVQ
;
A
#
# COMPACT_ATOMS: atom_id res chain seq x y z
N MET A 1 -1.53 27.94 32.63
CA MET A 1 -0.91 26.83 31.87
C MET A 1 -1.76 25.56 31.81
N GLN A 2 -2.80 25.38 32.64
CA GLN A 2 -3.60 24.15 32.64
C GLN A 2 -4.13 23.75 31.24
N ALA A 3 -4.64 24.70 30.46
CA ALA A 3 -5.11 24.44 29.09
C ALA A 3 -4.01 24.01 28.10
N VAL A 4 -2.76 24.46 28.31
CA VAL A 4 -1.61 24.11 27.46
C VAL A 4 -1.12 22.69 27.75
N LEU A 5 -1.18 22.26 29.01
CA LEU A 5 -0.79 20.92 29.42
C LEU A 5 -1.84 19.86 29.05
N SER A 6 -3.08 20.28 28.79
CA SER A 6 -4.18 19.42 28.36
C SER A 6 -4.47 19.48 26.86
N SER A 7 -3.69 20.21 26.06
CA SER A 7 -3.92 20.39 24.61
C SER A 7 -2.92 19.59 23.77
N ASP A 8 -3.38 18.99 22.66
CA ASP A 8 -2.51 18.28 21.71
C ASP A 8 -1.47 19.19 21.04
N PHE A 9 -1.82 20.47 20.87
CA PHE A 9 -0.94 21.49 20.31
C PHE A 9 -1.01 22.78 21.13
N SER A 10 0.15 23.39 21.38
CA SER A 10 0.29 24.67 22.09
C SER A 10 1.00 25.70 21.22
N PHE A 11 0.42 26.91 21.13
CA PHE A 11 0.97 28.01 20.34
C PHE A 11 0.95 29.31 21.14
N ALA A 12 1.92 30.19 20.87
CA ALA A 12 2.01 31.50 21.51
C ALA A 12 0.97 32.52 20.99
N GLN A 13 0.51 32.38 19.74
CA GLN A 13 -0.40 33.34 19.09
C GLN A 13 -1.39 32.61 18.17
N PHE A 14 -2.62 33.13 18.08
CA PHE A 14 -3.68 32.53 17.26
C PHE A 14 -3.37 32.48 15.75
N ARG A 15 -2.54 33.41 15.24
CA ARG A 15 -2.14 33.44 13.82
C ARG A 15 -1.47 32.14 13.34
N TYR A 16 -0.85 31.37 14.24
CA TYR A 16 -0.19 30.11 13.88
C TYR A 16 -1.18 28.97 13.60
N LEU A 17 -2.42 29.08 14.08
CA LEU A 17 -3.47 28.09 13.84
C LEU A 17 -3.79 27.96 12.34
N GLN A 18 -3.78 29.08 11.61
CA GLN A 18 -4.03 29.08 10.16
C GLN A 18 -3.00 28.21 9.41
N ARG A 19 -1.71 28.37 9.72
CA ARG A 19 -0.64 27.57 9.08
C ARG A 19 -0.64 26.11 9.55
N LEU A 20 -1.00 25.86 10.80
CA LEU A 20 -1.13 24.49 11.29
C LEU A 20 -2.23 23.74 10.51
N LEU A 21 -3.43 24.31 10.42
CA LEU A 21 -4.56 23.61 9.80
C LEU A 21 -4.41 23.49 8.28
N LEU A 22 -4.15 24.61 7.59
CA LEU A 22 -4.17 24.64 6.12
C LEU A 22 -2.97 23.92 5.52
N VAL A 23 -1.78 24.05 6.12
CA VAL A 23 -0.56 23.40 5.61
C VAL A 23 -0.41 22.01 6.22
N HIS A 24 -0.15 21.95 7.53
CA HIS A 24 0.24 20.69 8.18
C HIS A 24 -0.94 19.71 8.29
N GLY A 25 -2.13 20.22 8.62
CA GLY A 25 -3.35 19.42 8.71
C GLY A 25 -3.73 18.79 7.37
N ARG A 26 -3.74 19.59 6.28
CA ARG A 26 -3.99 19.10 4.92
C ARG A 26 -2.96 18.06 4.50
N TRP A 27 -1.66 18.36 4.64
CA TRP A 27 -0.59 17.44 4.25
C TRP A 27 -0.66 16.12 5.02
N SER A 28 -0.82 16.19 6.35
CA SER A 28 -0.97 15.01 7.20
C SER A 28 -2.17 14.16 6.78
N TYR A 29 -3.31 14.79 6.51
CA TYR A 29 -4.52 14.10 6.06
C TYR A 29 -4.33 13.40 4.71
N ILE A 30 -3.77 14.09 3.71
CA ILE A 30 -3.54 13.51 2.36
C ILE A 30 -2.54 12.36 2.45
N ARG A 31 -1.43 12.54 3.17
CA ARG A 31 -0.41 11.51 3.38
C ARG A 31 -1.01 10.27 4.06
N MET A 32 -1.81 10.46 5.10
CA MET A 32 -2.50 9.35 5.78
C MET A 32 -3.48 8.63 4.83
N CYS A 33 -4.24 9.38 4.01
CA CYS A 33 -5.16 8.78 3.04
C CYS A 33 -4.43 7.93 1.99
N LYS A 34 -3.32 8.43 1.44
CA LYS A 34 -2.48 7.70 0.47
C LYS A 34 -1.83 6.48 1.12
N PHE A 35 -1.27 6.65 2.33
CA PHE A 35 -0.72 5.58 3.16
C PHE A 35 -1.72 4.44 3.37
N LEU A 36 -2.95 4.75 3.81
CA LEU A 36 -3.97 3.74 4.07
C LEU A 36 -4.36 2.99 2.80
N LYS A 37 -4.54 3.70 1.68
CA LYS A 37 -4.86 3.05 0.40
C LYS A 37 -3.76 2.07 -0.02
N TYR A 38 -2.52 2.51 -0.01
CA TYR A 38 -1.38 1.67 -0.35
C TYR A 38 -1.24 0.48 0.60
N PHE A 39 -1.38 0.72 1.92
CA PHE A 39 -1.31 -0.30 2.95
C PHE A 39 -2.36 -1.39 2.75
N PHE A 40 -3.63 -1.02 2.51
CA PHE A 40 -4.66 -2.02 2.26
C PHE A 40 -4.40 -2.78 0.95
N TYR A 41 -4.08 -2.06 -0.13
CA TYR A 41 -3.83 -2.67 -1.42
C TYR A 41 -2.71 -3.72 -1.35
N LYS A 42 -1.54 -3.37 -0.81
CA LYS A 42 -0.39 -4.30 -0.73
C LYS A 42 -0.69 -5.54 0.10
N ASN A 43 -1.50 -5.41 1.16
CA ASN A 43 -1.86 -6.51 2.04
C ASN A 43 -2.88 -7.43 1.35
N PHE A 44 -3.89 -6.87 0.68
CA PHE A 44 -4.83 -7.67 -0.11
C PHE A 44 -4.11 -8.40 -1.24
N ALA A 45 -3.27 -7.71 -2.02
CA ALA A 45 -2.51 -8.32 -3.10
C ALA A 45 -1.63 -9.48 -2.63
N PHE A 46 -0.99 -9.35 -1.46
CA PHE A 46 -0.13 -10.40 -0.88
C PHE A 46 -0.92 -11.58 -0.29
N THR A 47 -1.94 -11.31 0.52
CA THR A 47 -2.69 -12.33 1.26
C THR A 47 -3.60 -13.15 0.34
N LEU A 48 -4.26 -12.52 -0.62
CA LEU A 48 -5.19 -13.20 -1.52
C LEU A 48 -4.48 -14.17 -2.47
N VAL A 49 -3.20 -13.97 -2.80
CA VAL A 49 -2.43 -14.95 -3.58
C VAL A 49 -2.35 -16.31 -2.87
N HIS A 50 -2.19 -16.32 -1.54
CA HIS A 50 -2.23 -17.56 -0.76
C HIS A 50 -3.62 -18.18 -0.74
N PHE A 51 -4.65 -17.34 -0.67
CA PHE A 51 -6.04 -17.79 -0.74
C PHE A 51 -6.34 -18.48 -2.08
N TRP A 52 -5.90 -17.91 -3.21
CA TRP A 52 -6.05 -18.53 -4.53
C TRP A 52 -5.30 -19.86 -4.62
N TYR A 53 -4.05 -19.89 -4.14
CA TYR A 53 -3.25 -21.12 -4.14
C TYR A 53 -3.86 -22.23 -3.28
N GLY A 54 -4.53 -21.89 -2.18
CA GLY A 54 -5.24 -22.84 -1.31
C GLY A 54 -6.23 -23.73 -2.06
N PHE A 55 -6.90 -23.20 -3.09
CA PHE A 55 -7.81 -24.01 -3.93
C PHE A 55 -7.08 -25.07 -4.76
N PHE A 56 -5.84 -24.78 -5.21
CA PHE A 56 -5.04 -25.71 -6.02
C PHE A 56 -4.27 -26.73 -5.17
N SER A 57 -3.93 -26.39 -3.93
CA SER A 57 -3.22 -27.26 -2.99
C SER A 57 -4.14 -28.10 -2.10
N GLY A 58 -5.47 -28.03 -2.30
CA GLY A 58 -6.45 -28.76 -1.50
C GLY A 58 -6.55 -28.26 -0.05
N PHE A 59 -6.25 -26.98 0.19
CA PHE A 59 -6.21 -26.34 1.51
C PHE A 59 -5.23 -26.99 2.50
N SER A 60 -4.13 -27.55 1.99
CA SER A 60 -3.04 -28.14 2.80
C SER A 60 -2.24 -27.12 3.64
N ALA A 61 -2.64 -25.84 3.65
CA ALA A 61 -1.97 -24.72 4.31
C ALA A 61 -0.52 -24.46 3.84
N GLN A 62 -0.14 -24.96 2.66
CA GLN A 62 1.17 -24.69 2.06
C GLN A 62 1.27 -23.23 1.60
N THR A 63 2.38 -22.56 1.94
CA THR A 63 2.60 -21.14 1.65
C THR A 63 3.28 -20.93 0.30
N VAL A 64 2.66 -20.17 -0.61
CA VAL A 64 3.19 -19.85 -1.95
C VAL A 64 4.58 -19.24 -1.90
N TYR A 65 4.77 -18.30 -0.98
CA TYR A 65 6.04 -17.60 -0.83
C TYR A 65 6.93 -18.28 0.20
N ASP A 66 8.23 -17.98 0.09
CA ASP A 66 9.21 -18.42 1.06
C ASP A 66 8.97 -17.75 2.42
N GLN A 67 9.25 -18.48 3.50
CA GLN A 67 8.97 -18.02 4.86
C GLN A 67 9.74 -16.72 5.22
N TRP A 68 10.96 -16.57 4.70
CA TRP A 68 11.73 -15.33 4.86
C TRP A 68 11.09 -14.17 4.10
N PHE A 69 10.54 -14.43 2.91
CA PHE A 69 9.84 -13.40 2.15
C PHE A 69 8.59 -12.92 2.89
N ILE A 70 7.78 -13.84 3.43
CA ILE A 70 6.55 -13.49 4.18
C ILE A 70 6.86 -12.57 5.37
N THR A 71 7.92 -12.89 6.12
CA THR A 71 8.32 -12.10 7.30
C THR A 71 8.91 -10.75 6.91
N LEU A 72 9.73 -10.68 5.87
CA LEU A 72 10.40 -9.45 5.42
C LEU A 72 9.53 -8.54 4.54
N TYR A 73 8.43 -9.05 3.96
CA TYR A 73 7.55 -8.31 3.06
C TYR A 73 7.04 -7.00 3.67
N ASN A 74 6.46 -7.07 4.87
CA ASN A 74 5.93 -5.89 5.55
C ASN A 74 7.02 -5.00 6.16
N LEU A 75 8.13 -5.61 6.60
CA LEU A 75 9.16 -4.92 7.36
C LEU A 75 10.19 -4.19 6.49
N MET A 76 10.69 -4.83 5.43
CA MET A 76 11.80 -4.31 4.63
C MET A 76 11.32 -3.88 3.23
N TYR A 77 10.60 -4.77 2.54
CA TYR A 77 10.31 -4.55 1.12
C TYR A 77 9.23 -3.49 0.87
N THR A 78 8.25 -3.37 1.75
CA THR A 78 7.11 -2.47 1.56
C THR A 78 7.00 -1.37 2.61
N SER A 79 7.98 -1.23 3.51
CA SER A 79 8.03 -0.13 4.49
C SER A 79 8.76 1.09 3.92
N LEU A 80 9.85 0.88 3.18
CA LEU A 80 10.65 1.97 2.60
C LEU A 80 9.86 2.82 1.59
N PRO A 81 9.11 2.26 0.62
CA PRO A 81 8.30 3.06 -0.30
C PRO A 81 7.21 3.85 0.45
N VAL A 82 6.63 3.23 1.48
CA VAL A 82 5.59 3.84 2.32
C VAL A 82 6.14 4.99 3.14
N LEU A 83 7.31 4.81 3.75
CA LEU A 83 7.99 5.85 4.50
C LEU A 83 8.38 7.01 3.57
N GLY A 84 8.96 6.71 2.41
CA GLY A 84 9.31 7.70 1.40
C GLY A 84 8.10 8.53 0.95
N MET A 85 7.00 7.87 0.59
CA MET A 85 5.74 8.54 0.26
C MET A 85 5.23 9.37 1.45
N SER A 86 5.23 8.83 2.67
CA SER A 86 4.65 9.52 3.82
C SER A 86 5.44 10.76 4.28
N LEU A 87 6.76 10.78 4.09
CA LEU A 87 7.62 11.85 4.58
C LEU A 87 7.79 12.96 3.55
N PHE A 88 7.97 12.59 2.27
CA PHE A 88 8.38 13.54 1.23
C PHE A 88 7.24 14.01 0.33
N ASP A 89 6.08 13.35 0.35
CA ASP A 89 4.96 13.73 -0.51
C ASP A 89 4.37 15.08 -0.07
N GLN A 90 4.48 16.06 -0.96
CA GLN A 90 3.89 17.38 -0.85
C GLN A 90 3.06 17.58 -2.11
N ASP A 91 1.75 17.72 -1.93
CA ASP A 91 0.83 17.92 -3.04
C ASP A 91 0.93 19.35 -3.59
N VAL A 92 1.08 20.33 -2.70
CA VAL A 92 1.15 21.77 -3.00
C VAL A 92 2.07 22.43 -1.98
N ASP A 93 2.90 23.39 -2.43
CA ASP A 93 3.76 24.18 -1.54
C ASP A 93 2.93 24.92 -0.47
N ASP A 94 3.57 25.16 0.67
CA ASP A 94 2.96 25.81 1.83
C ASP A 94 2.49 27.24 1.55
N ARG A 95 3.12 27.95 0.62
CA ARG A 95 2.66 29.29 0.19
C ARG A 95 1.30 29.23 -0.52
N TRP A 96 1.16 28.30 -1.46
CA TRP A 96 -0.05 28.13 -2.25
C TRP A 96 -1.20 27.57 -1.41
N SER A 97 -0.91 26.70 -0.45
CA SER A 97 -1.90 26.20 0.51
C SER A 97 -2.50 27.33 1.38
N LEU A 98 -1.68 28.32 1.76
CA LEU A 98 -2.16 29.50 2.51
C LEU A 98 -2.94 30.49 1.63
N LEU A 99 -2.55 30.66 0.37
CA LEU A 99 -3.22 31.55 -0.58
C LEU A 99 -4.61 31.04 -0.98
N PHE A 100 -4.80 29.72 -1.07
CA PHE A 100 -6.05 29.10 -1.49
C PHE A 100 -6.65 28.18 -0.41
N PRO A 101 -7.28 28.72 0.64
CA PRO A 101 -7.82 27.92 1.74
C PRO A 101 -8.95 26.96 1.32
N GLN A 102 -9.60 27.20 0.17
CA GLN A 102 -10.62 26.32 -0.41
C GLN A 102 -10.11 24.89 -0.65
N LEU A 103 -8.80 24.74 -0.84
CA LEU A 103 -8.12 23.46 -0.95
C LEU A 103 -8.36 22.57 0.30
N TYR A 104 -8.65 23.12 1.48
CA TYR A 104 -8.89 22.33 2.69
C TYR A 104 -10.25 21.60 2.72
N VAL A 105 -11.26 22.10 1.99
CA VAL A 105 -12.66 21.62 2.05
C VAL A 105 -12.82 20.13 1.71
N PRO A 106 -12.17 19.56 0.67
CA PRO A 106 -12.23 18.12 0.38
C PRO A 106 -11.80 17.21 1.54
N GLY A 107 -10.89 17.68 2.40
CA GLY A 107 -10.48 16.95 3.60
C GLY A 107 -11.60 16.87 4.64
N GLN A 108 -12.33 17.97 4.84
CA GLN A 108 -13.47 18.02 5.77
C GLN A 108 -14.63 17.12 5.32
N GLN A 109 -14.82 16.98 4.01
CA GLN A 109 -15.85 16.11 3.42
C GLN A 109 -15.42 14.65 3.30
N ASN A 110 -14.24 14.27 3.81
CA ASN A 110 -13.69 12.93 3.74
C ASN A 110 -13.64 12.33 2.32
N LEU A 111 -13.40 13.17 1.31
CA LEU A 111 -13.45 12.73 -0.10
C LEU A 111 -12.28 11.81 -0.46
N TYR A 112 -11.13 11.96 0.21
CA TYR A 112 -9.93 11.21 -0.14
C TYR A 112 -9.94 9.79 0.43
N PHE A 113 -10.54 9.56 1.59
CA PHE A 113 -10.67 8.23 2.19
C PHE A 113 -12.09 8.06 2.76
N ASN A 114 -12.91 7.30 2.03
CA ASN A 114 -14.25 6.93 2.44
C ASN A 114 -14.47 5.42 2.22
N LYS A 115 -15.62 4.90 2.65
CA LYS A 115 -15.96 3.47 2.51
C LYS A 115 -15.96 3.01 1.05
N ILE A 116 -16.40 3.85 0.10
CA ILE A 116 -16.43 3.52 -1.33
C ILE A 116 -15.00 3.37 -1.87
N VAL A 117 -14.10 4.27 -1.50
CA VAL A 117 -12.69 4.23 -1.89
C VAL A 117 -11.99 3.03 -1.27
N PHE A 118 -12.34 2.67 -0.04
CA PHE A 118 -11.86 1.43 0.58
C PHE A 118 -12.31 0.19 -0.20
N VAL A 119 -13.60 0.08 -0.56
CA VAL A 119 -14.11 -1.04 -1.37
C VAL A 119 -13.45 -1.07 -2.74
N LYS A 120 -13.26 0.08 -3.40
CA LYS A 120 -12.51 0.17 -4.67
C LYS A 120 -11.08 -0.35 -4.51
N CYS A 121 -10.39 0.03 -3.44
CA CYS A 121 -9.04 -0.45 -3.13
C CYS A 121 -9.03 -1.97 -2.91
N MET A 122 -10.01 -2.51 -2.18
CA MET A 122 -10.16 -3.95 -1.97
C MET A 122 -10.39 -4.70 -3.30
N LEU A 123 -11.30 -4.22 -4.15
CA LEU A 123 -11.55 -4.81 -5.48
C LEU A 123 -10.31 -4.76 -6.37
N GLN A 124 -9.56 -3.65 -6.34
CA GLN A 124 -8.29 -3.53 -7.04
C GLN A 124 -7.26 -4.53 -6.51
N GLY A 125 -7.16 -4.71 -5.18
CA GLY A 125 -6.29 -5.71 -4.56
C GLY A 125 -6.67 -7.15 -4.96
N ILE A 126 -7.96 -7.46 -5.02
CA ILE A 126 -8.47 -8.76 -5.51
C ILE A 126 -8.05 -8.97 -6.97
N TYR A 127 -8.33 -8.00 -7.84
CA TYR A 127 -7.98 -8.07 -9.26
C TYR A 127 -6.47 -8.26 -9.46
N SER A 128 -5.64 -7.46 -8.80
CA SER A 128 -4.19 -7.60 -8.87
C SER A 128 -3.70 -8.94 -8.34
N SER A 129 -4.28 -9.46 -7.25
CA SER A 129 -3.91 -10.76 -6.69
C SER A 129 -4.22 -11.93 -7.64
N LEU A 130 -5.32 -11.86 -8.38
CA LEU A 130 -5.68 -12.85 -9.39
C LEU A 130 -4.63 -12.85 -10.50
N ILE A 131 -4.28 -11.68 -11.02
CA ILE A 131 -3.26 -11.53 -12.07
C ILE A 131 -1.90 -12.04 -11.57
N LEU A 132 -1.50 -11.66 -10.36
CA LEU A 132 -0.24 -12.06 -9.74
C LEU A 132 -0.13 -13.58 -9.52
N PHE A 133 -1.26 -14.28 -9.37
CA PHE A 133 -1.27 -15.73 -9.25
C PHE A 133 -1.35 -16.42 -10.62
N PHE A 134 -2.32 -16.04 -11.46
CA PHE A 134 -2.61 -16.74 -12.71
C PHE A 134 -1.55 -16.52 -13.80
N ILE A 135 -0.91 -15.35 -13.87
CA ILE A 135 0.15 -15.11 -14.86
C ILE A 135 1.35 -16.03 -14.60
N PRO A 136 1.95 -16.07 -13.39
CA PRO A 136 3.05 -17.00 -13.13
C PRO A 136 2.64 -18.47 -13.25
N TYR A 137 1.41 -18.80 -12.83
CA TYR A 137 0.90 -20.17 -12.92
C TYR A 137 0.75 -20.64 -14.37
N GLY A 138 0.14 -19.82 -15.23
CA GLY A 138 -0.02 -20.12 -16.65
C GLY A 138 1.31 -20.13 -17.42
N ALA A 139 2.24 -19.23 -17.07
CA ALA A 139 3.57 -19.20 -17.66
C ALA A 139 4.37 -20.48 -17.35
N MET A 140 4.23 -21.05 -16.15
CA MET A 140 4.96 -22.26 -15.75
C MET A 140 4.29 -23.57 -16.20
N TYR A 141 3.00 -23.54 -16.57
CA TYR A 141 2.24 -24.75 -16.92
C TYR A 141 2.79 -25.50 -18.14
N ASN A 142 3.39 -24.79 -19.12
CA ASN A 142 3.88 -25.38 -20.38
C ASN A 142 5.36 -25.10 -20.70
N THR A 143 6.13 -24.51 -19.77
CA THR A 143 7.54 -24.17 -20.05
C THR A 143 8.48 -25.32 -19.68
N MET A 144 9.07 -25.94 -20.70
CA MET A 144 10.25 -26.78 -20.57
C MET A 144 11.52 -25.94 -20.74
N ARG A 145 12.52 -26.14 -19.89
CA ARG A 145 13.83 -25.50 -20.03
C ARG A 145 14.51 -26.01 -21.29
N SER A 146 15.35 -25.17 -21.91
CA SER A 146 16.20 -25.58 -23.03
C SER A 146 17.11 -26.79 -22.71
N ASP A 147 17.31 -27.10 -21.42
CA ASP A 147 18.08 -28.25 -20.91
C ASP A 147 17.25 -29.55 -20.79
N GLY A 148 15.98 -29.56 -21.19
CA GLY A 148 15.09 -30.74 -21.09
C GLY A 148 14.61 -31.09 -19.67
N LYS A 149 15.01 -30.32 -18.65
CA LYS A 149 14.50 -30.44 -17.27
C LYS A 149 13.23 -29.60 -17.10
N ALA A 150 12.23 -30.14 -16.41
CA ALA A 150 11.00 -29.42 -16.11
C ALA A 150 11.32 -28.19 -15.24
N ILE A 151 10.83 -27.00 -15.63
CA ILE A 151 10.93 -25.76 -14.84
C ILE A 151 9.90 -25.75 -13.70
N ALA A 152 9.03 -26.77 -13.64
CA ALA A 152 7.94 -26.89 -12.68
C ALA A 152 8.39 -27.19 -11.23
N ASP A 153 9.56 -26.67 -10.83
CA ASP A 153 9.96 -26.63 -9.43
C ASP A 153 9.20 -25.52 -8.72
N TYR A 154 8.58 -25.90 -7.60
CA TYR A 154 7.83 -25.02 -6.71
C TYR A 154 8.57 -23.73 -6.36
N GLN A 155 9.89 -23.83 -6.17
CA GLN A 155 10.75 -22.70 -5.80
C GLN A 155 10.87 -21.66 -6.93
N SER A 156 10.87 -22.09 -8.19
CA SER A 156 10.95 -21.19 -9.34
C SER A 156 9.64 -20.42 -9.52
N PHE A 157 8.51 -21.09 -9.34
CA PHE A 157 7.19 -20.44 -9.29
C PHE A 157 7.09 -19.42 -8.15
N ALA A 158 7.54 -19.80 -6.93
CA ALA A 158 7.53 -18.92 -5.77
C ALA A 158 8.34 -17.64 -6.01
N LEU A 159 9.55 -17.75 -6.57
CA LEU A 159 10.40 -16.60 -6.87
C LEU A 159 9.78 -15.68 -7.94
N MET A 160 9.17 -16.26 -8.98
CA MET A 160 8.51 -15.48 -10.02
C MET A 160 7.31 -14.70 -9.46
N ALA A 161 6.47 -15.35 -8.63
CA ALA A 161 5.35 -14.68 -7.99
C ALA A 161 5.82 -13.58 -7.00
N GLN A 162 6.90 -13.82 -6.24
CA GLN A 162 7.49 -12.82 -5.34
C GLN A 162 7.99 -11.58 -6.08
N THR A 163 8.74 -11.77 -7.16
CA THR A 163 9.30 -10.66 -7.95
C THR A 163 8.21 -9.86 -8.64
N CYS A 164 7.19 -10.52 -9.22
CA CYS A 164 6.02 -9.85 -9.79
C CYS A 164 5.28 -9.02 -8.73
N LEU A 165 5.06 -9.57 -7.53
CA LEU A 165 4.40 -8.84 -6.45
C LEU A 165 5.21 -7.60 -6.05
N LEU A 166 6.52 -7.74 -5.84
CA LEU A 166 7.39 -6.62 -5.45
C LEU A 166 7.36 -5.50 -6.49
N ILE A 167 7.43 -5.83 -7.79
CA ILE A 167 7.38 -4.83 -8.86
C ILE A 167 6.03 -4.13 -8.87
N VAL A 168 4.92 -4.88 -8.84
CA VAL A 168 3.57 -4.30 -8.86
C VAL A 168 3.32 -3.40 -7.66
N VAL A 169 3.77 -3.82 -6.47
CA VAL A 169 3.60 -3.05 -5.23
C VAL A 169 4.54 -1.85 -5.16
N SER A 170 5.71 -1.88 -5.81
CA SER A 170 6.64 -0.75 -5.82
C SER A 170 6.29 0.34 -6.84
N VAL A 171 5.63 -0.04 -7.94
CA VAL A 171 5.24 0.90 -9.01
C VAL A 171 4.00 1.72 -8.65
N GLN A 172 3.19 1.24 -7.71
CA GLN A 172 1.91 1.85 -7.34
C GLN A 172 2.04 2.91 -6.24
#